data_AF-A0A6V7LKT7-F1
#
_entry.id   AF-A0A6V7LKT7-F1
#
_cell.length_a   1.000
_cell.length_b   1.000
_cell.length_c   1.000
_cell.angle_alpha   90.00
_cell.angle_beta   90.00
_cell.angle_gamma   90.00
#
_symmetry.space_group_name_H-M   'P 1'
#
loop_
_entity.id
_entity.type
_entity.pdbx_description
1 polymer ?
#
loop_
_entity_poly.entity_id
_entity_poly.type
_entity_poly.pdbx_seq_one_letter_code
_entity_poly.pdbx_strand_id
1 'polypeptide(L)' 'IVFLTSNMTNHQNVTGEQMGAYFGYSLAVGDIDGDKLDDLIVGAPMFTIPNNAEMSFETGRIYVFYGKDRYKKWHA' A
#
# COMPACT_ATOMS: atom_id res chain seq x y z
N ILE A 1 -3.90 0.15 7.28
CA ILE A 1 -3.26 1.48 7.23
C ILE A 1 -4.34 2.53 7.06
N VAL A 2 -4.24 3.63 7.79
CA VAL A 2 -5.23 4.71 7.77
C VAL A 2 -4.52 6.01 7.39
N PHE A 3 -5.01 6.68 6.35
CA PHE A 3 -4.58 8.02 5.98
C PHE A 3 -5.49 9.03 6.66
N LEU A 4 -4.89 9.93 7.41
CA LEU A 4 -5.58 11.01 8.09
C LEU A 4 -5.25 12.34 7.45
N THR A 5 -6.21 13.25 7.46
CA THR A 5 -6.00 14.66 7.16
C THR A 5 -5.34 15.38 8.34
N SER A 6 -4.92 16.64 8.14
CA SER A 6 -4.38 17.48 9.21
C SER A 6 -5.35 17.73 10.37
N ASN A 7 -6.66 17.60 10.14
CA ASN A 7 -7.69 17.67 11.19
C ASN A 7 -8.11 16.29 11.73
N MET A 8 -7.29 15.26 11.55
CA MET A 8 -7.50 13.90 12.05
C MET A 8 -8.78 13.22 11.55
N THR A 9 -9.32 13.64 10.41
CA THR A 9 -10.43 12.93 9.78
C THR A 9 -9.89 11.80 8.92
N ASN A 10 -10.63 10.70 8.89
CA ASN A 10 -10.30 9.57 8.04
C ASN A 10 -10.43 9.99 6.57
N HIS A 11 -9.31 9.98 5.85
CA HIS A 11 -9.30 10.23 4.41
C HIS A 11 -9.51 8.92 3.66
N GLN A 12 -8.70 7.91 3.99
CA GLN A 12 -8.70 6.62 3.31
C GLN A 12 -8.23 5.51 4.25
N ASN A 13 -8.86 4.35 4.11
CA ASN A 13 -8.45 3.11 4.76
C ASN A 13 -7.97 2.11 3.72
N VAL A 14 -6.82 1.50 4.01
CA VAL A 14 -6.21 0.46 3.18
C VAL A 14 -5.96 -0.77 4.03
N THR A 15 -6.47 -1.91 3.58
CA THR A 15 -6.37 -3.19 4.26
C THR A 15 -5.65 -4.22 3.40
N GLY A 16 -4.95 -5.16 4.03
CA GLY A 16 -4.36 -6.30 3.33
C GLY A 16 -5.42 -7.31 2.89
N GLU A 17 -5.08 -8.15 1.92
CA GLU A 17 -6.00 -9.15 1.35
C GLU A 17 -6.04 -10.47 2.13
N GLN A 18 -5.00 -10.78 2.90
CA GLN A 18 -4.83 -12.07 3.56
C GLN A 18 -4.67 -11.90 5.08
N MET A 19 -5.54 -12.58 5.82
CA MET A 19 -5.46 -12.65 7.28
C MET A 19 -4.12 -13.31 7.69
N GLY A 20 -3.46 -12.74 8.70
CA GLY A 20 -2.17 -13.27 9.16
C GLY A 20 -0.97 -12.92 8.28
N ALA A 21 -1.14 -12.17 7.19
CA ALA A 21 -0.02 -11.76 6.33
C ALA A 21 0.84 -10.62 6.89
N TYR A 22 0.43 -10.04 8.04
CA TYR A 22 1.10 -8.90 8.67
C TYR A 22 1.20 -7.68 7.74
N PHE A 23 0.14 -7.41 6.98
CA PHE A 23 0.06 -6.19 6.14
C PHE A 23 0.20 -4.93 7.00
N GLY A 24 1.18 -4.09 6.65
CA GLY A 24 1.51 -2.89 7.42
C GLY A 24 2.60 -3.11 8.47
N TYR A 25 3.32 -4.24 8.43
CA TYR A 25 4.43 -4.51 9.35
C TYR A 25 5.59 -3.54 9.18
N SER A 26 5.93 -3.18 7.93
CA SER A 26 6.94 -2.19 7.59
C SER A 26 6.40 -1.24 6.52
N LEU A 27 6.86 0.01 6.56
CA LEU A 27 6.44 1.08 5.65
C LEU A 27 7.67 1.80 5.11
N ALA A 28 7.60 2.25 3.86
CA ALA A 28 8.53 3.20 3.28
C ALA A 28 7.77 4.16 2.37
N VAL A 29 8.29 5.37 2.21
CA VAL A 29 7.69 6.42 1.40
C VAL A 29 8.75 7.04 0.51
N GLY A 30 8.41 7.30 -0.74
CA GLY A 30 9.23 8.02 -1.70
C GLY A 30 8.62 7.96 -3.10
N ASP A 31 9.11 8.81 -3.99
CA ASP A 31 8.75 8.81 -5.41
C ASP A 31 9.46 7.63 -6.12
N ILE A 32 8.72 6.60 -6.50
CA ILE A 32 9.24 5.35 -7.08
C ILE A 32 9.03 5.31 -8.59
N ASP A 33 7.94 5.90 -9.08
CA ASP A 33 7.61 5.92 -10.51
C ASP A 33 8.07 7.20 -11.24
N GLY A 34 8.59 8.18 -10.51
CA GLY A 34 9.21 9.40 -11.05
C GLY A 34 8.21 10.52 -11.35
N ASP A 35 6.99 10.46 -10.82
CA ASP A 35 5.93 11.43 -11.09
C ASP A 35 5.97 12.68 -10.17
N LYS A 36 6.94 12.72 -9.24
CA LYS A 36 7.13 13.77 -8.21
C LYS A 36 6.09 13.76 -7.09
N LEU A 37 5.31 12.70 -6.95
CA LEU A 37 4.44 12.47 -5.81
C LEU A 37 5.03 11.36 -4.93
N ASP A 38 4.78 11.44 -3.63
CA ASP A 38 5.21 10.40 -2.71
C ASP A 38 4.35 9.14 -2.88
N ASP A 39 4.99 8.00 -3.13
CA ASP A 39 4.37 6.67 -3.13
C ASP A 39 4.50 6.01 -1.76
N LEU A 40 3.54 5.15 -1.42
CA LEU A 40 3.60 4.33 -0.21
C LEU A 40 3.94 2.88 -0.54
N ILE A 41 4.99 2.37 0.09
CA ILE A 41 5.36 0.95 0.09
C ILE A 41 4.91 0.31 1.41
N VAL A 42 4.25 -0.84 1.32
CA VAL A 42 3.76 -1.60 2.48
C VAL A 42 4.24 -3.04 2.44
N GLY A 43 4.91 -3.47 3.51
CA GLY A 43 5.32 -4.86 3.71
C GLY A 43 4.21 -5.72 4.32
N ALA A 44 4.11 -6.96 3.82
CA ALA A 44 3.35 -8.06 4.40
C ALA A 44 4.23 -9.33 4.41
N PRO A 45 5.17 -9.45 5.36
CA PRO A 45 6.21 -10.48 5.34
C PRO A 45 5.67 -11.91 5.49
N MET A 46 4.50 -12.07 6.11
CA MET A 46 3.88 -13.38 6.36
C MET A 46 2.87 -13.77 5.27
N PHE A 47 2.93 -13.12 4.11
CA PHE A 47 2.04 -13.45 2.99
C PHE A 47 2.40 -14.81 2.37
N THR A 48 1.38 -15.63 2.11
CA THR A 48 1.51 -16.92 1.41
C THR A 48 0.72 -16.89 0.10
N ILE A 49 1.27 -17.48 -0.97
CA ILE A 49 0.61 -17.55 -2.27
C ILE A 49 -0.64 -18.44 -2.18
N PRO A 50 -1.86 -17.91 -2.37
CA PRO A 50 -3.07 -18.70 -2.30
C PRO A 50 -3.10 -19.77 -3.40
N ASN A 51 -3.72 -20.92 -3.10
CA ASN A 51 -3.96 -22.00 -4.05
C ASN A 51 -2.69 -22.60 -4.68
N ASN A 52 -1.53 -22.46 -4.02
CA ASN A 52 -0.29 -23.09 -4.43
C ASN A 52 0.13 -24.16 -3.42
N ALA A 53 -0.25 -25.42 -3.69
CA ALA A 53 0.02 -26.54 -2.79
C ALA A 53 1.53 -26.86 -2.66
N GLU A 54 2.34 -26.44 -3.62
CA GLU A 54 3.80 -26.63 -3.59
C GLU A 54 4.53 -25.49 -2.88
N MET A 55 3.89 -24.33 -2.69
CA MET A 55 4.42 -23.16 -1.98
C MET A 55 3.51 -22.75 -0.83
N SER A 56 3.40 -23.61 0.18
CA SER A 56 2.60 -23.37 1.39
C SER A 56 3.33 -22.58 2.49
N PHE A 57 4.58 -22.18 2.27
CA PHE A 57 5.35 -21.37 3.22
C PHE A 57 5.21 -19.87 2.93
N GLU A 58 5.51 -19.04 3.93
CA GLU A 58 5.44 -17.58 3.82
C GLU A 58 6.49 -17.08 2.82
N THR A 59 6.03 -16.46 1.73
CA THR A 59 6.91 -15.87 0.71
C THR A 59 7.06 -14.36 0.87
N GLY A 60 6.19 -13.75 1.66
CA GLY A 60 6.07 -12.31 1.78
C GLY A 60 5.47 -11.65 0.54
N ARG A 61 5.06 -10.40 0.71
CA ARG A 61 4.59 -9.52 -0.37
C ARG A 61 4.87 -8.07 -0.03
N ILE A 62 5.14 -7.29 -1.06
CA ILE A 62 5.21 -5.83 -1.02
C ILE A 62 4.07 -5.26 -1.84
N TYR A 63 3.37 -4.26 -1.30
CA TYR A 63 2.34 -3.49 -1.98
C TYR A 63 2.87 -2.09 -2.23
N VAL A 64 2.62 -1.56 -3.43
CA VAL A 64 2.96 -0.17 -3.79
C VAL A 64 1.66 0.57 -4.09
N PHE A 65 1.44 1.68 -3.38
CA PHE A 65 0.32 2.59 -3.59
C PHE A 65 0.88 3.88 -4.18
N TYR A 66 0.64 4.08 -5.48
CA TYR A 66 1.11 5.26 -6.16
C TYR A 66 0.39 6.52 -5.69
N GLY A 67 1.15 7.59 -5.52
CA GLY A 67 0.64 8.94 -5.39
C GLY A 67 -0.33 9.26 -6.54
N LYS A 68 -1.35 10.06 -6.27
CA LYS A 68 -2.24 10.55 -7.34
C LYS A 68 -2.43 12.03 -7.20
N ASP A 69 -2.08 12.76 -8.26
CA ASP A 69 -2.40 14.17 -8.34
C ASP A 69 -3.93 14.33 -8.37
N ARG A 70 -4.45 15.19 -7.50
CA ARG A 70 -5.87 15.56 -7.47
C ARG A 70 -6.16 16.81 -8.30
N TYR A 71 -5.14 17.47 -8.85
CA TYR A 71 -5.33 18.62 -9.73
C TYR A 71 -5.77 18.19 -11.14
N LYS A 72 -7.06 17.88 -11.29
CA LYS A 72 -7.74 18.08 -12.58
C LYS A 72 -7.76 19.59 -12.86
N LYS A 73 -6.83 20.08 -13.67
CA LYS A 73 -6.91 21.40 -14.30
C LYS A 73 -8.22 21.50 -15.09
N TRP A 74 -9.20 22.22 -14.57
CA TRP A 74 -10.26 22.79 -15.38
C TRP A 74 -9.73 24.10 -15.96
N HIS A 75 -9.19 24.04 -17.17
CA HIS A 75 -8.97 25.20 -18.02
C HIS A 75 -9.51 24.88 -19.42
N ALA A 76 -10.79 25.20 -19.62
CA ALA A 76 -11.39 25.77 -20.82
C ALA A 76 -12.88 25.99 -20.54
#